data_AF-A0A3C1ZJ98-F1
#
_entry.id   AF-A0A3C1ZJ98-F1
#
_cell.length_a   1.000
_cell.length_b   1.000
_cell.length_c   1.000
_cell.angle_alpha   90.00
_cell.angle_beta   90.00
_cell.angle_gamma   90.00
#
_symmetry.space_group_name_H-M   'P 1'
#
loop_
_entity.id
_entity.type
_entity.pdbx_description
1 polymer ?
#
loop_
_entity_poly.entity_id
_entity_poly.type
_entity_poly.pdbx_seq_one_letter_code
_entity_poly.pdbx_strand_id
1 'polypeptide(L)'
;MSDPAAATMGLPKGTPVVAGGPDFIVSLIGTATTRPRRACNRSGTSEGINLCWEKGLPRHKGLLYMPHVVAPYENISGVISSSGRALTWYMEKVQKASIDQGEFFALVSKASAGAEGLIFLPYLAGERAPIWDPKARACFIGLSLRHGGAEMARAVLESIGFAMRDVMELMASTGAKVAELRVTGQPSGNAVLNRIKADITQVPIRVPEFKEAELLGDLCVALTALGQFPDPATAAESLVIINECYEPDPLLKDLYDELFGLYRRSYRSLKDVFSGLSELSRKSSEM
;
A
#
# COMPACT_ATOMS: atom_id res chain seq x y z
N MET A 1 -8.01 35.10 6.77
CA MET A 1 -6.67 35.32 6.17
C MET A 1 -6.33 36.81 6.21
N SER A 2 -5.05 37.22 6.35
CA SER A 2 -4.66 38.64 6.29
C SER A 2 -4.82 39.22 4.87
N ASP A 3 -4.96 40.54 4.76
CA ASP A 3 -5.20 41.24 3.48
C ASP A 3 -4.15 40.94 2.39
N PRO A 4 -2.83 40.94 2.68
CA PRO A 4 -1.84 40.67 1.64
C PRO A 4 -1.91 39.25 1.09
N ALA A 5 -2.12 38.26 1.97
CA ALA A 5 -2.19 36.86 1.57
C ALA A 5 -3.46 36.53 0.78
N ALA A 6 -4.61 37.11 1.17
CA ALA A 6 -5.87 36.94 0.47
C ALA A 6 -5.80 37.50 -0.97
N ALA A 7 -5.21 38.69 -1.14
CA ALA A 7 -5.01 39.31 -2.45
C ALA A 7 -4.09 38.50 -3.37
N THR A 8 -2.97 37.96 -2.85
CA THR A 8 -2.05 37.12 -3.64
C THR A 8 -2.71 35.83 -4.11
N MET A 9 -3.60 35.24 -3.32
CA MET A 9 -4.29 33.98 -3.65
C MET A 9 -5.61 34.18 -4.42
N GLY A 10 -6.03 35.44 -4.67
CA GLY A 10 -7.31 35.74 -5.31
C GLY A 10 -8.54 35.37 -4.47
N LEU A 11 -8.39 35.31 -3.14
CA LEU A 11 -9.45 34.94 -2.21
C LEU A 11 -10.10 36.17 -1.55
N PRO A 12 -11.40 36.12 -1.20
CA PRO A 12 -12.05 37.18 -0.46
C PRO A 12 -11.39 37.46 0.90
N LYS A 13 -11.34 38.74 1.28
CA LYS A 13 -10.93 39.15 2.63
C LYS A 13 -11.81 38.47 3.67
N GLY A 14 -11.20 37.99 4.75
CA GLY A 14 -11.92 37.30 5.82
C GLY A 14 -12.20 35.82 5.55
N THR A 15 -11.77 35.25 4.41
CA THR A 15 -11.85 33.80 4.17
C THR A 15 -11.24 33.03 5.36
N PRO A 16 -12.01 32.12 5.99
CA PRO A 16 -11.52 31.32 7.10
C PRO A 16 -10.30 30.49 6.71
N VAL A 17 -9.33 30.39 7.62
CA VAL A 17 -8.16 29.53 7.45
C VAL A 17 -8.23 28.49 8.56
N VAL A 18 -8.39 27.24 8.16
CA VAL A 18 -8.51 26.11 9.09
C VAL A 18 -7.15 25.42 9.16
N ALA A 19 -6.72 25.09 10.37
CA ALA A 19 -5.52 24.27 10.56
C ALA A 19 -5.83 22.84 10.08
N GLY A 20 -5.12 22.39 9.04
CA GLY A 20 -5.17 21.01 8.58
C GLY A 20 -4.38 20.06 9.49
N GLY A 21 -4.12 18.86 8.99
CA GLY A 21 -3.30 17.86 9.68
C GLY A 21 -2.12 17.37 8.85
N PRO A 22 -1.21 16.57 9.42
CA PRO A 22 -0.20 15.86 8.64
C PRO A 22 -0.85 14.99 7.56
N ASP A 23 -0.19 14.89 6.40
CA ASP A 23 -0.62 14.13 5.21
C ASP A 23 -1.25 12.77 5.54
N PHE A 24 -0.58 12.01 6.40
CA PHE A 24 -0.99 10.70 6.85
C PHE A 24 -2.32 10.73 7.59
N ILE A 25 -2.49 11.67 8.52
CA ILE A 25 -3.67 11.76 9.37
C ILE A 25 -4.89 12.17 8.54
N VAL A 26 -4.74 13.17 7.68
CA VAL A 26 -5.84 13.63 6.83
C VAL A 26 -6.21 12.60 5.77
N SER A 27 -5.24 11.79 5.29
CA SER A 27 -5.54 10.63 4.43
C SER A 27 -6.46 9.59 5.09
N LEU A 28 -6.35 9.39 6.41
CA LEU A 28 -7.27 8.49 7.13
C LEU A 28 -8.70 9.05 7.09
N ILE A 29 -8.85 10.37 7.23
CA ILE A 29 -10.16 11.03 7.11
C ILE A 29 -10.66 10.96 5.66
N GLY A 30 -9.85 11.33 4.66
CA GLY A 30 -10.28 11.34 3.25
C GLY A 30 -10.37 9.97 2.60
N THR A 31 -10.04 8.90 3.32
CA THR A 31 -10.46 7.53 2.97
C THR A 31 -11.63 7.05 3.81
N ALA A 32 -12.18 7.88 4.69
CA ALA A 32 -13.06 7.47 5.78
C ALA A 32 -12.55 6.24 6.53
N THR A 33 -11.25 6.09 6.75
CA THR A 33 -10.70 5.05 7.62
C THR A 33 -10.97 5.41 9.08
N THR A 34 -12.24 5.44 9.46
CA THR A 34 -12.77 6.09 10.66
C THR A 34 -13.47 5.12 11.61
N ARG A 35 -13.56 3.84 11.22
CA ARG A 35 -14.16 2.74 12.00
C ARG A 35 -13.31 1.47 11.95
N PRO A 36 -13.42 0.57 12.94
CA PRO A 36 -12.65 -0.66 13.00
C PRO A 36 -12.77 -1.50 11.73
N ARG A 37 -11.71 -2.26 11.42
CA ARG A 37 -11.60 -3.18 10.27
C ARG A 37 -11.47 -2.53 8.90
N ARG A 38 -11.63 -1.21 8.79
CA ARG A 38 -11.35 -0.47 7.57
C ARG A 38 -9.89 -0.02 7.56
N ALA A 39 -9.19 -0.22 6.45
CA ALA A 39 -7.83 0.20 6.28
C ALA A 39 -7.65 1.14 5.10
N CYS A 40 -6.80 2.14 5.28
CA CYS A 40 -6.28 3.00 4.23
C CYS A 40 -5.02 2.35 3.64
N ASN A 41 -5.06 2.05 2.35
CA ASN A 41 -3.90 1.62 1.57
C ASN A 41 -3.37 2.82 0.76
N ARG A 42 -2.33 3.47 1.28
CA ARG A 42 -1.67 4.56 0.58
C ARG A 42 -0.69 3.96 -0.41
N SER A 43 -1.14 3.81 -1.65
CA SER A 43 -0.36 3.18 -2.71
C SER A 43 0.45 4.25 -3.44
N GLY A 44 1.76 4.04 -3.56
CA GLY A 44 2.66 4.96 -4.24
C GLY A 44 4.03 4.32 -4.44
N THR A 45 5.08 5.14 -4.45
CA THR A 45 6.48 4.72 -4.45
C THR A 45 6.76 3.68 -3.36
N SER A 46 6.25 3.94 -2.16
CA SER A 46 6.10 2.98 -1.06
C SER A 46 4.62 2.76 -0.76
N GLU A 47 4.29 1.76 0.04
CA GLU A 47 2.90 1.45 0.38
C GLU A 47 2.71 1.36 1.89
N GLY A 48 1.73 2.09 2.40
CA GLY A 48 1.39 2.10 3.82
C GLY A 48 0.01 1.54 4.03
N ILE A 49 -0.11 0.46 4.80
CA ILE A 49 -1.40 -0.05 5.28
C ILE A 49 -1.64 0.56 6.65
N ASN A 50 -2.77 1.24 6.81
CA ASN A 50 -3.11 1.95 8.04
C ASN A 50 -4.53 1.53 8.43
N LEU A 51 -4.63 0.75 9.50
CA LEU A 51 -5.86 0.12 9.98
C LEU A 51 -6.38 0.90 11.18
N CYS A 52 -7.64 1.31 11.10
CA CYS A 52 -8.37 1.79 12.27
C CYS A 52 -8.81 0.60 13.12
N TRP A 53 -8.54 0.64 14.43
CA TRP A 53 -8.95 -0.38 15.38
C TRP A 53 -9.20 0.17 16.78
N GLU A 54 -9.85 -0.61 17.63
CA GLU A 54 -10.00 -0.33 19.06
C GLU A 54 -8.66 -0.42 19.81
N LYS A 55 -8.52 0.34 20.90
CA LYS A 55 -7.33 0.28 21.75
C LYS A 55 -7.29 -1.03 22.55
N GLY A 56 -6.08 -1.45 22.95
CA GLY A 56 -5.87 -2.55 23.89
C GLY A 56 -5.50 -3.89 23.27
N LEU A 57 -5.26 -3.95 21.96
CA LEU A 57 -4.70 -5.14 21.34
C LEU A 57 -3.23 -5.36 21.72
N PRO A 58 -2.76 -6.64 21.73
CA PRO A 58 -1.34 -6.95 21.82
C PRO A 58 -0.51 -6.19 20.77
N ARG A 59 0.71 -5.78 21.14
CA ARG A 59 1.61 -5.10 20.21
C ARG A 59 2.56 -6.08 19.54
N HIS A 60 2.80 -5.89 18.25
CA HIS A 60 3.79 -6.62 17.48
C HIS A 60 4.91 -5.69 17.02
N LYS A 61 6.17 -6.08 17.25
CA LYS A 61 7.37 -5.24 16.96
C LYS A 61 7.53 -4.83 15.50
N GLY A 62 6.91 -5.55 14.58
CA GLY A 62 6.95 -5.28 13.15
C GLY A 62 5.89 -4.27 12.66
N LEU A 63 5.02 -3.79 13.55
CA LEU A 63 3.96 -2.82 13.27
C LEU A 63 4.21 -1.52 14.04
N LEU A 64 3.61 -0.44 13.54
CA LEU A 64 3.62 0.87 14.17
C LEU A 64 2.23 1.16 14.75
N TYR A 65 2.21 1.80 15.92
CA TYR A 65 0.99 2.09 16.67
C TYR A 65 0.94 3.57 16.99
N MET A 66 -0.13 4.24 16.58
CA MET A 66 -0.35 5.67 16.83
C MET A 66 -1.80 5.91 17.25
N PRO A 67 -2.08 6.97 18.04
CA PRO A 67 -3.45 7.42 18.23
C PRO A 67 -4.15 7.64 16.89
N HIS A 68 -5.40 7.19 16.78
CA HIS A 68 -6.21 7.47 15.61
C HIS A 68 -6.77 8.90 15.69
N VAL A 69 -7.06 9.51 14.54
CA VAL A 69 -7.67 10.86 14.46
C VAL A 69 -9.14 10.86 14.91
N VAL A 70 -9.76 9.69 14.95
CA VAL A 70 -11.12 9.46 15.44
C VAL A 70 -11.03 8.71 16.76
N ALA A 71 -11.53 9.31 17.83
CA ALA A 71 -11.62 8.65 19.13
C ALA A 71 -12.74 7.58 19.14
N PRO A 72 -12.61 6.49 19.92
CA PRO A 72 -11.52 6.15 20.82
C PRO A 72 -10.42 5.29 20.16
N TYR A 73 -10.30 5.29 18.84
CA TYR A 73 -9.51 4.31 18.09
C TYR A 73 -7.99 4.52 18.15
N GLU A 74 -7.26 3.51 17.70
CA GLU A 74 -5.83 3.45 17.41
C GLU A 74 -5.63 3.19 15.91
N ASN A 75 -4.56 3.76 15.36
CA ASN A 75 -4.06 3.39 14.05
C ASN A 75 -2.93 2.37 14.19
N ILE A 76 -3.13 1.20 13.57
CA ILE A 76 -2.12 0.15 13.43
C ILE A 76 -1.60 0.19 12.00
N SER A 77 -0.30 0.36 11.79
CA SER A 77 0.25 0.47 10.44
C SER A 77 1.48 -0.38 10.18
N GLY A 78 1.64 -0.75 8.91
CA GLY A 78 2.84 -1.35 8.36
C GLY A 78 3.23 -0.64 7.07
N VAL A 79 4.54 -0.40 6.90
CA VAL A 79 5.06 0.34 5.75
C VAL A 79 5.97 -0.56 4.92
N ILE A 80 5.57 -0.76 3.66
CA ILE A 80 6.25 -1.54 2.64
C ILE A 80 7.06 -0.56 1.78
N SER A 81 8.36 -0.81 1.65
CA SER A 81 9.32 0.16 1.12
C SER A 81 9.43 0.11 -0.40
N SER A 82 9.17 -1.06 -0.99
CA SER A 82 9.45 -1.33 -2.41
C SER A 82 8.22 -1.84 -3.17
N SER A 83 7.09 -1.15 -3.07
CA SER A 83 5.91 -1.44 -3.90
C SER A 83 6.03 -0.79 -5.28
N GLY A 84 5.62 0.49 -5.43
CA GLY A 84 5.73 1.23 -6.68
C GLY A 84 7.16 1.33 -7.19
N ARG A 85 8.15 1.40 -6.29
CA ARG A 85 9.58 1.35 -6.68
C ARG A 85 9.96 0.06 -7.39
N ALA A 86 9.41 -1.09 -7.00
CA ALA A 86 9.73 -2.35 -7.68
C ALA A 86 9.16 -2.38 -9.09
N LEU A 87 7.95 -1.85 -9.27
CA LEU A 87 7.32 -1.65 -10.56
C LEU A 87 8.17 -0.74 -11.47
N THR A 88 8.48 0.47 -11.00
CA THR A 88 9.30 1.44 -11.75
C THR A 88 10.66 0.87 -12.09
N TRP A 89 11.34 0.25 -11.11
CA TRP A 89 12.64 -0.37 -11.33
C TRP A 89 12.58 -1.47 -12.40
N TYR A 90 11.56 -2.33 -12.37
CA TYR A 90 11.44 -3.41 -13.35
C TYR A 90 11.18 -2.86 -14.76
N MET A 91 10.27 -1.88 -14.90
CA MET A 91 10.01 -1.23 -16.18
C MET A 91 11.27 -0.54 -16.74
N GLU A 92 11.98 0.23 -15.92
CA GLU A 92 13.14 1.01 -16.37
C GLU A 92 14.39 0.16 -16.60
N LYS A 93 14.70 -0.78 -15.69
CA LYS A 93 15.99 -1.49 -15.68
C LYS A 93 15.93 -2.85 -16.36
N VAL A 94 14.77 -3.52 -16.36
CA VAL A 94 14.62 -4.85 -16.94
C VAL A 94 13.93 -4.79 -18.30
N GLN A 95 12.80 -4.08 -18.40
CA GLN A 95 12.09 -3.85 -19.67
C GLN A 95 12.67 -2.65 -20.47
N LYS A 96 13.71 -1.99 -19.95
CA LYS A 96 14.46 -0.90 -20.59
C LYS A 96 13.60 0.28 -21.05
N ALA A 97 12.53 0.59 -20.32
CA ALA A 97 11.58 1.67 -20.62
C ALA A 97 11.01 1.63 -22.05
N SER A 98 11.04 0.45 -22.70
CA SER A 98 10.50 0.27 -24.05
C SER A 98 8.97 0.24 -24.08
N ILE A 99 8.35 0.17 -22.90
CA ILE A 99 6.90 0.09 -22.72
C ILE A 99 6.42 1.13 -21.72
N ASP A 100 5.29 1.76 -22.01
CA ASP A 100 4.61 2.64 -21.06
C ASP A 100 3.86 1.85 -19.96
N GLN A 101 3.27 2.55 -18.99
CA GLN A 101 2.53 1.86 -17.91
C GLN A 101 1.36 1.03 -18.45
N GLY A 102 0.59 1.54 -19.41
CA GLY A 102 -0.55 0.82 -19.98
C GLY A 102 -0.12 -0.47 -20.67
N GLU A 103 0.94 -0.41 -21.46
CA GLU A 103 1.56 -1.56 -22.12
C GLU A 103 2.11 -2.57 -21.10
N PHE A 104 2.70 -2.10 -20.00
CA PHE A 104 3.14 -2.98 -18.92
C PHE A 104 1.97 -3.75 -18.29
N PHE A 105 0.86 -3.08 -17.97
CA PHE A 105 -0.31 -3.76 -17.42
C PHE A 105 -1.00 -4.68 -18.43
N ALA A 106 -0.94 -4.36 -19.72
CA ALA A 106 -1.37 -5.26 -20.80
C ALA A 106 -0.46 -6.50 -20.89
N LEU A 107 0.85 -6.36 -20.73
CA LEU A 107 1.81 -7.46 -20.69
C LEU A 107 1.55 -8.40 -19.50
N VAL A 108 1.33 -7.83 -18.31
CA VAL A 108 0.98 -8.56 -17.09
C VAL A 108 -0.28 -9.41 -17.30
N SER A 109 -1.27 -8.85 -17.99
CA SER A 109 -2.56 -9.51 -18.23
C SER A 109 -2.46 -10.71 -19.18
N LYS A 110 -1.32 -10.90 -19.88
CA LYS A 110 -1.06 -12.09 -20.70
C LYS A 110 -0.63 -13.30 -19.87
N ALA A 111 -0.11 -13.09 -18.66
CA ALA A 111 0.27 -14.16 -17.75
C ALA A 111 -0.89 -14.53 -16.82
N SER A 112 -1.02 -15.82 -16.53
CA SER A 112 -2.00 -16.35 -15.58
C SER A 112 -1.69 -15.96 -14.13
N ALA A 113 -2.69 -16.09 -13.25
CA ALA A 113 -2.48 -15.94 -11.81
C ALA A 113 -1.41 -16.92 -11.31
N GLY A 114 -0.53 -16.42 -10.44
CA GLY A 114 0.61 -17.17 -9.90
C GLY A 114 1.83 -17.20 -10.81
N ALA A 115 1.80 -16.52 -11.96
CA ALA A 115 2.95 -16.38 -12.88
C ALA A 115 3.67 -17.70 -13.18
N GLU A 116 2.91 -18.79 -13.36
CA GLU A 116 3.42 -20.16 -13.57
C GLU A 116 4.40 -20.67 -12.50
N GLY A 117 4.20 -20.22 -11.25
CA GLY A 117 5.00 -20.58 -10.09
C GLY A 117 6.22 -19.67 -9.87
N LEU A 118 6.33 -18.56 -10.59
CA LEU A 118 7.41 -17.60 -10.43
C LEU A 118 7.16 -16.66 -9.24
N ILE A 119 8.13 -16.59 -8.32
CA ILE A 119 8.08 -15.68 -7.17
C ILE A 119 9.10 -14.56 -7.36
N PHE A 120 8.69 -13.33 -7.06
CA PHE A 120 9.59 -12.19 -6.93
C PHE A 120 9.59 -11.71 -5.48
N LEU A 121 10.77 -11.58 -4.87
CA LEU A 121 10.94 -10.85 -3.61
C LEU A 121 11.22 -9.38 -3.93
N PRO A 122 10.45 -8.40 -3.41
CA PRO A 122 10.51 -7.02 -3.89
C PRO A 122 11.58 -6.14 -3.21
N TYR A 123 12.47 -6.71 -2.39
CA TYR A 123 13.30 -5.98 -1.42
C TYR A 123 14.51 -5.23 -2.03
N LEU A 124 14.31 -4.47 -3.11
CA LEU A 124 15.35 -3.79 -3.89
C LEU A 124 16.24 -2.86 -3.05
N ALA A 125 15.69 -2.25 -2.00
CA ALA A 125 16.40 -1.32 -1.12
C ALA A 125 16.48 -1.84 0.34
N GLY A 126 16.35 -3.15 0.55
CA GLY A 126 15.96 -3.69 1.84
C GLY A 126 14.47 -3.48 2.10
N GLU A 127 14.02 -3.80 3.31
CA GLU A 127 12.61 -3.67 3.66
C GLU A 127 12.38 -3.29 5.13
N ARG A 128 11.30 -2.54 5.36
CA ARG A 128 10.72 -2.27 6.68
C ARG A 128 9.69 -3.35 6.98
N ALA A 129 8.42 -3.00 7.16
CA ALA A 129 7.42 -4.01 7.47
C ALA A 129 7.25 -4.99 6.30
N PRO A 130 7.07 -6.29 6.57
CA PRO A 130 7.00 -6.91 7.90
C PRO A 130 8.34 -7.45 8.43
N ILE A 131 9.40 -7.50 7.60
CA ILE A 131 10.64 -8.25 7.90
C ILE A 131 11.71 -7.45 8.64
N TRP A 132 11.70 -6.13 8.50
CA TRP A 132 12.63 -5.15 9.07
C TRP A 132 14.09 -5.54 8.86
N ASP A 133 14.44 -5.73 7.58
CA ASP A 133 15.74 -6.21 7.14
C ASP A 133 16.31 -5.26 6.06
N PRO A 134 17.24 -4.36 6.43
CA PRO A 134 17.87 -3.45 5.47
C PRO A 134 18.83 -4.18 4.50
N LYS A 135 19.23 -5.42 4.82
CA LYS A 135 20.14 -6.22 4.00
C LYS A 135 19.40 -7.06 2.95
N ALA A 136 18.09 -7.26 3.10
CA ALA A 136 17.28 -7.99 2.12
C ALA A 136 17.45 -7.43 0.71
N ARG A 137 17.45 -8.29 -0.31
CA ARG A 137 17.56 -7.91 -1.72
C ARG A 137 16.49 -8.58 -2.56
N ALA A 138 16.21 -7.98 -3.71
CA ALA A 138 15.25 -8.54 -4.64
C ALA A 138 15.80 -9.78 -5.35
N CYS A 139 14.93 -10.74 -5.66
CA CYS A 139 15.30 -11.91 -6.45
C CYS A 139 14.06 -12.55 -7.11
N PHE A 140 14.27 -13.13 -8.29
CA PHE A 140 13.32 -14.05 -8.92
C PHE A 140 13.66 -15.49 -8.50
N ILE A 141 12.63 -16.26 -8.16
CA ILE A 141 12.76 -17.64 -7.68
C ILE A 141 11.82 -18.51 -8.50
N GLY A 142 12.35 -19.58 -9.09
CA GLY A 142 11.57 -20.52 -9.91
C GLY A 142 11.64 -20.26 -11.42
N LEU A 143 12.55 -19.41 -11.92
CA LEU A 143 12.74 -19.21 -13.36
C LEU A 143 13.00 -20.54 -14.10
N SER A 144 12.44 -20.66 -15.31
CA SER A 144 12.60 -21.80 -16.19
C SER A 144 12.33 -21.35 -17.64
N LEU A 145 12.64 -22.19 -18.63
CA LEU A 145 12.56 -21.83 -20.06
C LEU A 145 11.15 -21.48 -20.55
N ARG A 146 10.09 -21.78 -19.79
CA ARG A 146 8.71 -21.40 -20.12
C ARG A 146 8.39 -19.94 -19.78
N HIS A 147 9.11 -19.35 -18.84
CA HIS A 147 8.81 -18.00 -18.35
C HIS A 147 9.34 -16.94 -19.32
N GLY A 148 8.48 -15.99 -19.68
CA GLY A 148 8.83 -14.82 -20.48
C GLY A 148 8.64 -13.51 -19.72
N GLY A 149 8.61 -12.41 -20.46
CA GLY A 149 8.42 -11.07 -19.88
C GLY A 149 7.07 -10.89 -19.19
N ALA A 150 6.03 -11.59 -19.64
CA ALA A 150 4.70 -11.52 -19.04
C ALA A 150 4.67 -12.12 -17.63
N GLU A 151 5.20 -13.33 -17.46
CA GLU A 151 5.24 -14.03 -16.17
C GLU A 151 6.14 -13.28 -15.18
N MET A 152 7.28 -12.77 -15.65
CA MET A 152 8.15 -11.94 -14.81
C MET A 152 7.48 -10.64 -14.36
N ALA A 153 6.79 -9.94 -15.27
CA ALA A 153 6.03 -8.73 -14.93
C ALA A 153 4.89 -9.04 -13.94
N ARG A 154 4.18 -10.15 -14.15
CA ARG A 154 3.13 -10.65 -13.25
C ARG A 154 3.67 -10.96 -11.86
N ALA A 155 4.80 -11.67 -11.76
CA ALA A 155 5.43 -11.99 -10.48
C ALA A 155 5.84 -10.72 -9.70
N VAL A 156 6.31 -9.67 -10.38
CA VAL A 156 6.61 -8.37 -9.74
C VAL A 156 5.35 -7.74 -9.15
N LEU A 157 4.24 -7.76 -9.86
CA LEU A 157 2.96 -7.23 -9.37
C LEU A 157 2.36 -8.06 -8.23
N GLU A 158 2.40 -9.39 -8.34
CA GLU A 158 1.94 -10.29 -7.29
C GLU A 158 2.77 -10.11 -6.00
N SER A 159 4.06 -9.81 -6.12
CA SER A 159 4.90 -9.51 -4.94
C SER A 159 4.40 -8.33 -4.10
N ILE A 160 3.75 -7.35 -4.71
CA ILE A 160 3.14 -6.21 -4.01
C ILE A 160 1.96 -6.70 -3.17
N GLY A 161 1.09 -7.54 -3.75
CA GLY A 161 0.01 -8.20 -3.04
C GLY A 161 0.50 -9.09 -1.90
N PHE A 162 1.58 -9.86 -2.12
CA PHE A 162 2.17 -10.71 -1.07
C PHE A 162 2.78 -9.88 0.07
N ALA A 163 3.48 -8.78 -0.22
CA ALA A 163 3.98 -7.88 0.80
C ALA A 163 2.84 -7.25 1.61
N MET A 164 1.76 -6.85 0.93
CA MET A 164 0.54 -6.33 1.58
C MET A 164 -0.09 -7.36 2.50
N ARG A 165 -0.25 -8.60 2.00
CA ARG A 165 -0.76 -9.73 2.79
C ARG A 165 0.10 -10.02 4.00
N ASP A 166 1.42 -10.02 3.90
CA ASP A 166 2.31 -10.32 5.05
C ASP A 166 2.22 -9.27 6.16
N VAL A 167 2.01 -7.99 5.81
CA VAL A 167 1.68 -6.95 6.79
C VAL A 167 0.30 -7.20 7.43
N MET A 168 -0.71 -7.58 6.64
CA MET A 168 -2.06 -7.85 7.12
C MET A 168 -2.13 -9.08 8.03
N GLU A 169 -1.38 -10.14 7.74
CA GLU A 169 -1.24 -11.33 8.59
C GLU A 169 -0.56 -10.96 9.92
N LEU A 170 0.38 -10.00 9.91
CA LEU A 170 0.97 -9.46 11.11
C LEU A 170 -0.04 -8.70 11.98
N MET A 171 -0.88 -7.87 11.36
CA MET A 171 -2.00 -7.20 12.04
C MET A 171 -3.00 -8.23 12.60
N ALA A 172 -3.33 -9.25 11.80
CA ALA A 172 -4.25 -10.30 12.23
C ALA A 172 -3.70 -11.10 13.42
N SER A 173 -2.38 -11.28 13.51
CA SER A 173 -1.71 -11.95 14.65
C SER A 173 -1.89 -11.20 15.98
N THR A 174 -2.19 -9.89 15.94
CA THR A 174 -2.54 -9.10 17.13
C THR A 174 -4.04 -9.03 17.39
N GLY A 175 -4.86 -9.70 16.56
CA GLY A 175 -6.32 -9.63 16.60
C GLY A 175 -6.94 -8.57 15.69
N ALA A 176 -6.13 -7.73 15.03
CA ALA A 176 -6.60 -6.65 14.16
C ALA A 176 -6.81 -7.16 12.73
N LYS A 177 -8.05 -7.50 12.36
CA LYS A 177 -8.36 -8.05 11.03
C LYS A 177 -8.89 -6.98 10.08
N VAL A 178 -8.22 -6.79 8.96
CA VAL A 178 -8.72 -5.93 7.87
C VAL A 178 -9.92 -6.60 7.19
N ALA A 179 -11.00 -5.86 6.99
CA ALA A 179 -12.19 -6.30 6.26
C ALA A 179 -12.41 -5.55 4.95
N GLU A 180 -11.80 -4.37 4.81
CA GLU A 180 -11.91 -3.50 3.63
C GLU A 180 -10.62 -2.68 3.52
N LEU A 181 -10.09 -2.58 2.30
CA LEU A 181 -8.99 -1.69 1.97
C LEU A 181 -9.49 -0.59 1.04
N ARG A 182 -9.25 0.66 1.43
CA ARG A 182 -9.50 1.83 0.59
C ARG A 182 -8.19 2.35 0.04
N VAL A 183 -8.03 2.28 -1.28
CA VAL A 183 -6.75 2.56 -1.96
C VAL A 183 -6.72 3.99 -2.46
N THR A 184 -5.60 4.66 -2.25
CA THR A 184 -5.35 6.04 -2.70
C THR A 184 -4.01 6.15 -3.40
N GLY A 185 -3.71 7.35 -3.92
CA GLY A 185 -2.49 7.65 -4.65
C GLY A 185 -2.53 7.18 -6.10
N GLN A 186 -1.52 7.52 -6.90
CA GLN A 186 -1.52 7.27 -8.35
C GLN A 186 -1.82 5.81 -8.77
N PRO A 187 -1.25 4.77 -8.11
CA PRO A 187 -1.52 3.39 -8.48
C PRO A 187 -2.96 2.92 -8.17
N SER A 188 -3.75 3.69 -7.39
CA SER A 188 -5.16 3.37 -7.11
C SER A 188 -6.02 3.29 -8.37
N GLY A 189 -5.62 3.97 -9.44
CA GLY A 189 -6.33 3.92 -10.73
C GLY A 189 -6.07 2.67 -11.57
N ASN A 190 -5.22 1.74 -11.10
CA ASN A 190 -4.89 0.56 -11.89
C ASN A 190 -5.74 -0.67 -11.52
N ALA A 191 -6.69 -1.01 -12.38
CA ALA A 191 -7.60 -2.13 -12.19
C ALA A 191 -6.89 -3.49 -12.05
N VAL A 192 -5.82 -3.73 -12.83
CA VAL A 192 -5.09 -5.01 -12.81
C VAL A 192 -4.39 -5.21 -11.46
N LEU A 193 -3.67 -4.18 -10.98
CA LEU A 193 -3.01 -4.20 -9.67
C LEU A 193 -4.03 -4.36 -8.54
N ASN A 194 -5.16 -3.63 -8.58
CA ASN A 194 -6.18 -3.71 -7.54
C ASN A 194 -6.86 -5.09 -7.49
N ARG A 195 -7.09 -5.75 -8.64
CA ARG A 195 -7.58 -7.14 -8.69
C ARG A 195 -6.57 -8.10 -8.09
N ILE A 196 -5.30 -8.03 -8.51
CA ILE A 196 -4.23 -8.87 -7.95
C ILE A 196 -4.11 -8.70 -6.42
N LYS A 197 -4.19 -7.45 -5.93
CA LYS A 197 -4.22 -7.15 -4.50
C LYS A 197 -5.43 -7.78 -3.81
N ALA A 198 -6.62 -7.66 -4.38
CA ALA A 198 -7.84 -8.27 -3.83
C ALA A 198 -7.70 -9.80 -3.76
N ASP A 199 -7.30 -10.44 -4.86
CA ASP A 199 -7.18 -11.89 -4.98
C ASP A 199 -6.12 -12.46 -4.02
N ILE A 200 -4.98 -11.79 -3.86
CA ILE A 200 -3.93 -12.26 -2.95
C ILE A 200 -4.32 -12.07 -1.49
N THR A 201 -4.89 -10.92 -1.15
CA THR A 201 -5.21 -10.59 0.26
C THR A 201 -6.55 -11.14 0.73
N GLN A 202 -7.40 -11.56 -0.21
CA GLN A 202 -8.77 -12.02 0.04
C GLN A 202 -9.59 -10.96 0.82
N VAL A 203 -9.30 -9.68 0.57
CA VAL A 203 -9.98 -8.52 1.15
C VAL A 203 -10.44 -7.60 0.02
N PRO A 204 -11.69 -7.12 0.05
CA PRO A 204 -12.19 -6.20 -0.98
C PRO A 204 -11.37 -4.92 -1.05
N ILE A 205 -11.02 -4.54 -2.28
CA ILE A 205 -10.37 -3.27 -2.58
C ILE A 205 -11.43 -2.26 -3.04
N ARG A 206 -11.46 -1.10 -2.40
CA ARG A 206 -12.37 0.02 -2.68
C ARG A 206 -11.54 1.20 -3.17
N VAL A 207 -11.90 1.78 -4.30
CA VAL A 207 -11.25 2.98 -4.84
C VAL A 207 -12.23 4.15 -4.71
N PRO A 208 -11.91 5.14 -3.87
CA PRO A 208 -12.68 6.38 -3.79
C PRO A 208 -12.75 7.07 -5.16
N GLU A 209 -13.86 7.76 -5.43
CA GLU A 209 -14.02 8.60 -6.63
C GLU A 209 -12.93 9.68 -6.69
N PHE A 210 -12.68 10.31 -5.55
CA PHE A 210 -11.63 11.30 -5.37
C PHE A 210 -10.37 10.65 -4.80
N LYS A 211 -9.30 10.57 -5.60
CA LYS A 211 -8.12 9.74 -5.32
C LYS A 211 -7.12 10.41 -4.37
N GLU A 212 -7.17 11.74 -4.29
CA GLU A 212 -6.35 12.59 -3.43
C GLU A 212 -6.94 12.65 -2.02
N ALA A 213 -6.84 11.56 -1.26
CA ALA A 213 -7.43 11.47 0.07
C ALA A 213 -6.93 12.53 1.06
N GLU A 214 -5.72 13.05 0.89
CA GLU A 214 -5.21 14.14 1.71
C GLU A 214 -6.10 15.39 1.58
N LEU A 215 -6.40 15.79 0.34
CA LEU A 215 -7.22 16.97 0.04
C LEU A 215 -8.67 16.77 0.50
N LEU A 216 -9.24 15.57 0.31
CA LEU A 216 -10.58 15.26 0.80
C LEU A 216 -10.65 15.24 2.33
N GLY A 217 -9.58 14.77 2.98
CA GLY A 217 -9.43 14.83 4.43
C GLY A 217 -9.41 16.27 4.95
N ASP A 218 -8.61 17.14 4.32
CA ASP A 218 -8.57 18.57 4.65
C ASP A 218 -9.93 19.24 4.41
N LEU A 219 -10.66 18.87 3.36
CA LEU A 219 -12.03 19.34 3.13
C LEU A 219 -12.96 18.94 4.28
N CYS A 220 -12.88 17.69 4.75
CA CYS A 220 -13.68 17.21 5.90
C CYS A 220 -13.36 18.00 7.18
N VAL A 221 -12.08 18.29 7.43
CA VAL A 221 -11.63 19.12 8.56
C VAL A 221 -12.15 20.55 8.42
N ALA A 222 -12.05 21.14 7.23
CA ALA A 222 -12.52 22.50 6.97
C ALA A 222 -14.04 22.62 7.16
N LEU A 223 -14.83 21.70 6.61
CA LEU A 223 -16.29 21.71 6.75
C LEU A 223 -16.73 21.50 8.20
N THR A 224 -16.00 20.69 8.96
CA THR A 224 -16.23 20.55 10.41
C THR A 224 -15.96 21.87 11.15
N ALA A 225 -14.83 22.54 10.87
CA ALA A 225 -14.49 23.82 11.49
C ALA A 225 -15.46 24.94 11.13
N LEU A 226 -16.12 24.85 9.98
CA LEU A 226 -17.19 25.75 9.54
C LEU A 226 -18.58 25.39 10.11
N GLY A 227 -18.68 24.33 10.93
CA GLY A 227 -19.93 23.90 11.56
C GLY A 227 -20.90 23.15 10.65
N GLN A 228 -20.45 22.71 9.47
CA GLN A 228 -21.29 21.96 8.52
C GLN A 228 -21.42 20.48 8.90
N PHE A 229 -20.44 19.96 9.64
CA PHE A 229 -20.47 18.61 10.21
C PHE A 229 -20.05 18.65 11.69
N PRO A 230 -20.56 17.72 12.52
CA PRO A 230 -20.24 17.69 13.95
C PRO A 230 -18.78 17.29 14.23
N ASP A 231 -18.19 16.47 13.36
CA ASP A 231 -16.83 15.97 13.48
C ASP A 231 -16.30 15.50 12.10
N PRO A 232 -14.96 15.37 11.93
CA PRO A 232 -14.39 15.00 10.64
C PRO A 232 -14.72 13.57 10.20
N ALA A 233 -15.02 12.65 11.11
CA ALA A 233 -15.38 11.28 10.77
C ALA A 233 -16.77 11.23 10.14
N THR A 234 -17.73 11.97 10.69
CA THR A 234 -19.07 12.12 10.12
C THR A 234 -19.00 12.78 8.73
N ALA A 235 -18.19 13.82 8.57
CA ALA A 235 -17.94 14.43 7.25
C ALA A 235 -17.36 13.42 6.25
N ALA A 236 -16.37 12.63 6.67
CA ALA A 236 -15.75 11.61 5.83
C ALA A 236 -16.72 10.53 5.36
N GLU A 237 -17.56 9.98 6.25
CA GLU A 237 -18.55 8.97 5.86
C GLU A 237 -19.60 9.53 4.88
N SER A 238 -19.85 10.85 4.91
CA SER A 238 -20.77 11.51 3.98
C SER A 238 -20.13 11.85 2.62
N LEU A 239 -18.84 12.19 2.59
CA LEU A 239 -18.16 12.76 1.43
C LEU A 239 -17.29 11.76 0.67
N VAL A 240 -16.82 10.69 1.32
CA VAL A 240 -16.01 9.67 0.66
C VAL A 240 -16.91 8.70 -0.11
N ILE A 241 -17.06 8.98 -1.39
CA ILE A 241 -17.82 8.15 -2.34
C ILE A 241 -16.88 7.09 -2.93
N ILE A 242 -17.27 5.82 -2.89
CA ILE A 242 -16.54 4.73 -3.53
C ILE A 242 -17.04 4.58 -4.97
N ASN A 243 -16.13 4.69 -5.94
CA ASN A 243 -16.44 4.58 -7.37
C ASN A 243 -16.19 3.17 -7.91
N GLU A 244 -15.06 2.55 -7.52
CA GLU A 244 -14.71 1.21 -8.01
C GLU A 244 -14.52 0.23 -6.86
N CYS A 245 -14.91 -1.02 -7.12
CA CYS A 245 -14.87 -2.12 -6.18
C CYS A 245 -14.25 -3.35 -6.86
N TYR A 246 -13.24 -3.92 -6.23
CA TYR A 246 -12.62 -5.16 -6.67
C TYR A 246 -12.79 -6.20 -5.57
N GLU A 247 -13.71 -7.13 -5.79
CA GLU A 247 -13.94 -8.27 -4.91
C GLU A 247 -12.88 -9.34 -5.16
N PRO A 248 -12.41 -10.04 -4.12
CA PRO A 248 -11.48 -11.15 -4.28
C PRO A 248 -12.14 -12.30 -5.03
N ASP A 249 -11.42 -12.92 -5.96
CA ASP A 249 -11.84 -14.19 -6.55
C ASP A 249 -11.56 -15.35 -5.55
N PRO A 250 -12.60 -16.03 -5.03
CA PRO A 250 -12.41 -17.14 -4.11
C PRO A 250 -11.75 -18.36 -4.78
N LEU A 251 -11.81 -18.50 -6.11
CA LEU A 251 -11.18 -19.60 -6.84
C LEU A 251 -9.65 -19.50 -6.85
N LEU A 252 -9.10 -18.29 -6.68
CA LEU A 252 -7.66 -18.04 -6.63
C LEU A 252 -7.07 -18.16 -5.21
N LYS A 253 -7.92 -18.36 -4.20
CA LYS A 253 -7.52 -18.37 -2.80
C LYS A 253 -6.45 -19.42 -2.51
N ASP A 254 -6.71 -20.68 -2.86
CA ASP A 254 -5.80 -21.78 -2.51
C ASP A 254 -4.45 -21.63 -3.22
N LEU A 255 -4.46 -21.22 -4.50
CA LEU A 255 -3.26 -20.91 -5.26
C LEU A 255 -2.41 -19.84 -4.57
N TYR A 256 -3.02 -18.70 -4.22
CA TYR A 256 -2.28 -17.61 -3.59
C TYR A 256 -1.90 -17.90 -2.15
N ASP A 257 -2.63 -18.74 -1.42
CA ASP A 257 -2.24 -19.23 -0.08
C ASP A 257 -0.95 -20.07 -0.16
N GLU A 258 -0.88 -21.00 -1.12
CA GLU A 258 0.32 -21.82 -1.34
C GLU A 258 1.54 -20.97 -1.76
N LEU A 259 1.34 -20.08 -2.73
CA LEU A 259 2.38 -19.16 -3.20
C LEU A 259 2.84 -18.20 -2.11
N PHE A 260 1.93 -17.70 -1.27
CA PHE A 260 2.28 -16.85 -0.14
C PHE A 260 3.13 -17.60 0.90
N GLY A 261 2.80 -18.88 1.15
CA GLY A 261 3.63 -19.76 1.98
C GLY A 261 5.05 -19.91 1.42
N LEU A 262 5.18 -20.12 0.10
CA LEU A 262 6.46 -20.19 -0.59
C LEU A 262 7.20 -18.85 -0.56
N TYR A 263 6.52 -17.73 -0.79
CA TYR A 263 7.07 -16.37 -0.73
C TYR A 263 7.75 -16.09 0.62
N ARG A 264 7.07 -16.39 1.74
CA ARG A 264 7.65 -16.20 3.08
C ARG A 264 8.81 -17.15 3.35
N ARG A 265 8.71 -18.42 2.93
CA ARG A 265 9.81 -19.39 3.06
C ARG A 265 11.04 -18.96 2.26
N SER A 266 10.85 -18.47 1.05
CA SER A 266 11.91 -17.97 0.17
C SER A 266 12.76 -16.89 0.84
N TYR A 267 12.13 -15.87 1.44
CA TYR A 267 12.88 -14.86 2.19
C TYR A 267 13.67 -15.47 3.35
N ARG A 268 13.04 -16.34 4.16
CA ARG A 268 13.70 -16.98 5.31
C ARG A 268 14.93 -17.78 4.89
N SER A 269 14.83 -18.54 3.80
CA SER A 269 15.93 -19.36 3.28
C SER A 269 17.08 -18.54 2.70
N LEU A 270 16.81 -17.33 2.20
CA LEU A 270 17.82 -16.45 1.58
C LEU A 270 18.39 -15.40 2.54
N LYS A 271 17.87 -15.29 3.76
CA LYS A 271 18.22 -14.24 4.72
C LYS A 271 19.73 -14.16 4.99
N ASP A 272 20.37 -15.30 5.27
CA ASP A 272 21.80 -15.33 5.57
C ASP A 272 22.65 -15.05 4.32
N VAL A 273 22.17 -15.47 3.14
CA VAL A 273 22.79 -15.14 1.85
C VAL A 273 22.76 -13.64 1.61
N PHE A 274 21.63 -12.97 1.87
CA PHE A 274 21.53 -11.50 1.77
C PHE A 274 22.49 -10.79 2.73
N SER A 275 22.64 -11.29 3.96
CA SER A 275 23.62 -10.73 4.90
C SER A 275 25.04 -10.85 4.37
N GLY A 276 25.43 -12.04 3.88
CA GLY A 276 26.76 -12.27 3.31
C GLY A 276 27.04 -11.40 2.07
N LEU A 277 26.07 -11.26 1.17
CA LEU A 277 26.18 -10.39 0.00
C LEU A 277 26.34 -8.91 0.40
N SER A 278 25.61 -8.46 1.42
CA SER A 278 25.74 -7.08 1.93
C SER A 278 27.14 -6.82 2.50
N GLU A 279 27.76 -7.80 3.17
CA GLU A 279 29.12 -7.68 3.70
C GLU A 279 30.16 -7.63 2.60
N LEU A 280 30.02 -8.45 1.56
CA LEU A 280 30.90 -8.44 0.39
C LEU A 280 30.80 -7.10 -0.36
N SER A 281 29.58 -6.59 -0.59
CA SER A 281 29.38 -5.30 -1.25
C SER A 281 30.06 -4.14 -0.51
N ARG A 282 30.07 -4.15 0.84
CA ARG A 282 30.76 -3.14 1.64
C ARG A 282 32.29 -3.24 1.50
N LYS A 283 32.83 -4.46 1.54
CA LYS A 283 34.27 -4.68 1.33
C LYS A 283 34.72 -4.20 -0.06
N SER A 284 33.93 -4.47 -1.09
CA SER A 284 34.25 -4.04 -2.46
C SER A 284 34.18 -2.52 -2.66
N SER A 285 33.38 -1.78 -1.88
CA SER A 285 33.36 -0.31 -1.94
C SER A 285 34.50 0.38 -1.19
N GLU A 286 35.22 -0.37 -0.34
CA GLU A 286 36.38 0.11 0.43
C GLU A 286 37.72 -0.19 -0.28
N MET A 287 37.68 -0.95 -1.38
CA MET A 287 38.81 -1.23 -2.28
C MET A 287 38.85 -0.22 -3.42
#